data_AF-A0A2T6N5M8-F1
#
_entry.id   AF-A0A2T6N5M8-F1
#
_cell.length_a   1.000
_cell.length_b   1.000
_cell.length_c   1.000
_cell.angle_alpha   90.00
_cell.angle_beta   90.00
_cell.angle_gamma   90.00
#
_symmetry.space_group_name_H-M   'P 1'
#
loop_
_entity.id
_entity.type
_entity.pdbx_description
1 polymer ?
#
loop_
_entity_poly.entity_id
_entity_poly.type
_entity_poly.pdbx_seq_one_letter_code
_entity_poly.pdbx_strand_id
1 'polypeptide(L)'
;MGEYVADIGKAYVRVTGERLHRFVEFEFSINDEDLTVELILPHEEFRAFCAKHQAQLIERPDEIGKGDPARNRPGLYRNPDRQTRNR
;
A
#
# COMPACT_ATOMS: atom_id res chain seq x y z
N MET A 1 -18.64 9.84 23.12
CA MET A 1 -18.64 10.48 21.79
C MET A 1 -17.19 10.73 21.45
N GLY A 2 -16.58 9.86 20.65
CA GLY A 2 -15.21 10.09 20.19
C GLY A 2 -15.21 11.28 19.27
N GLU A 3 -14.42 12.30 19.60
CA GLU A 3 -14.18 13.45 18.75
C GLU A 3 -13.47 12.94 17.49
N TYR A 4 -14.18 12.88 16.36
CA TYR A 4 -13.58 12.56 15.07
C TYR A 4 -12.80 13.78 14.62
N VAL A 5 -11.58 13.92 15.14
CA VAL A 5 -10.62 14.92 14.67
C VAL A 5 -10.04 14.34 13.37
N ALA A 6 -10.78 14.46 12.28
CA ALA A 6 -10.17 14.33 10.97
C ALA A 6 -8.98 15.29 10.96
N ASP A 7 -7.80 14.80 10.60
CA ASP A 7 -6.65 15.66 10.36
C ASP A 7 -6.91 16.42 9.05
N ILE A 8 -7.78 17.44 9.16
CA ILE A 8 -8.31 18.23 8.05
C ILE A 8 -7.14 19.04 7.47
N GLY A 9 -6.46 18.48 6.48
CA GLY A 9 -5.32 19.13 5.85
C GLY A 9 -4.19 18.22 5.38
N LYS A 10 -4.19 16.93 5.75
CA LYS A 10 -3.23 15.98 5.20
C LYS A 10 -3.73 15.43 3.87
N ALA A 11 -2.93 15.70 2.84
CA ALA A 11 -3.13 15.23 1.49
C ALA A 11 -2.08 14.18 1.16
N TYR A 12 -2.50 13.09 0.53
CA TYR A 12 -1.65 11.97 0.18
C TYR A 12 -1.78 11.66 -1.30
N VAL A 13 -0.66 11.28 -1.92
CA VAL A 13 -0.62 10.87 -3.33
C VAL A 13 -0.04 9.47 -3.43
N ARG A 14 -0.68 8.62 -4.23
CA ARG A 14 -0.24 7.27 -4.55
C ARG A 14 -0.20 7.08 -6.06
N VAL A 15 0.95 6.81 -6.64
CA VAL A 15 1.04 6.51 -8.08
C VAL A 15 0.60 5.06 -8.31
N THR A 16 -0.41 4.85 -9.15
CA THR A 16 -0.93 3.52 -9.51
C THR A 16 -0.31 2.97 -10.77
N GLY A 17 0.14 3.84 -11.67
CA GLY A 17 0.75 3.44 -12.92
C GLY A 17 1.10 4.61 -13.82
N GLU A 18 1.61 4.28 -15.00
CA GLU A 18 1.85 5.23 -16.06
C GLU A 18 1.21 4.75 -17.36
N ARG A 19 0.59 5.68 -18.10
CA ARG A 19 0.03 5.43 -19.44
C ARG A 19 0.88 6.11 -20.48
N LEU A 20 1.19 5.35 -21.52
CA LEU A 20 1.86 5.84 -22.73
C LEU A 20 3.20 6.57 -22.44
N HIS A 21 3.83 6.31 -21.29
CA HIS A 21 5.02 7.02 -20.77
C HIS A 21 4.90 8.55 -20.77
N ARG A 22 3.67 9.07 -20.75
CA ARG A 22 3.39 10.51 -20.80
C ARG A 22 2.39 10.95 -19.76
N PHE A 23 1.56 10.02 -19.28
CA PHE A 23 0.55 10.26 -18.27
C PHE A 23 0.83 9.39 -17.06
N VAL A 24 0.72 9.96 -15.88
CA VAL A 24 0.84 9.30 -14.59
C VAL A 24 -0.57 9.13 -14.02
N GLU A 25 -0.93 7.89 -13.75
CA GLU A 25 -2.14 7.54 -13.00
C GLU A 25 -1.78 7.54 -11.51
N PHE A 26 -2.57 8.26 -10.71
CA PHE A 26 -2.37 8.35 -9.29
C PHE A 26 -3.69 8.56 -8.54
N GLU A 27 -3.72 8.12 -7.30
CA GLU A 27 -4.79 8.32 -6.36
C GLU A 27 -4.41 9.43 -5.37
N PHE A 28 -5.34 10.34 -5.14
CA PHE A 28 -5.21 11.45 -4.22
C PHE A 28 -6.17 11.25 -3.05
N SER A 29 -5.64 11.10 -1.84
CA SER A 29 -6.44 10.89 -0.63
C SER A 29 -6.35 12.09 0.31
N ILE A 30 -7.47 12.51 0.87
CA ILE A 30 -7.54 13.62 1.84
C ILE A 30 -8.13 13.09 3.14
N ASN A 31 -7.57 13.49 4.28
CA ASN A 31 -8.10 13.20 5.62
C ASN A 31 -8.25 11.69 5.91
N ASP A 32 -7.12 10.99 6.03
CA ASP A 32 -7.09 9.60 6.52
C ASP A 32 -7.85 8.60 5.64
N GLU A 33 -7.70 8.73 4.31
CA GLU A 33 -8.17 7.77 3.29
C GLU A 33 -9.69 7.70 3.06
N ASP A 34 -10.51 8.43 3.84
CA ASP A 34 -11.98 8.47 3.67
C ASP A 34 -12.39 9.02 2.29
N LEU A 35 -11.63 9.97 1.76
CA LEU A 35 -11.85 10.55 0.44
C LEU A 35 -10.64 10.32 -0.45
N THR A 36 -10.77 9.36 -1.39
CA THR A 36 -9.75 9.05 -2.40
C THR A 36 -10.29 9.35 -3.80
N VAL A 37 -9.48 10.02 -4.63
CA VAL A 37 -9.82 10.40 -6.01
C VAL A 37 -8.76 9.87 -6.97
N GLU A 38 -9.19 9.09 -7.95
CA GLU A 38 -8.32 8.60 -9.04
C GLU A 38 -8.17 9.67 -10.13
N LEU A 39 -6.92 10.04 -10.43
CA LEU A 39 -6.57 11.08 -11.39
C LEU A 39 -5.50 10.57 -12.36
N ILE A 40 -5.54 11.07 -13.59
CA ILE A 40 -4.51 10.83 -14.61
C ILE A 40 -4.06 12.18 -15.17
N LEU A 41 -2.78 12.50 -14.98
CA LEU A 41 -2.19 13.77 -15.46
C LEU A 41 -0.86 13.51 -16.15
N PRO A 42 -0.44 14.36 -17.09
CA PRO A 42 0.91 14.29 -17.61
C PRO A 42 1.96 14.62 -16.53
N HIS A 43 3.18 14.12 -16.70
CA HIS A 43 4.25 14.21 -15.70
C HIS A 43 4.51 15.65 -15.20
N GLU A 44 4.43 16.64 -16.08
CA GLU A 44 4.63 18.05 -15.73
C GLU A 44 3.51 18.57 -14.81
N GLU A 45 2.26 18.27 -15.15
CA GLU A 45 1.10 18.67 -14.35
C GLU A 45 1.05 17.92 -13.02
N PHE A 46 1.41 16.64 -13.01
CA PHE A 46 1.54 15.85 -11.79
C PHE A 46 2.52 16.48 -10.80
N ARG A 47 3.70 16.94 -11.28
CA ARG A 47 4.70 17.60 -10.44
C ARG A 47 4.18 18.93 -9.87
N ALA A 48 3.48 19.72 -10.69
CA ALA A 48 2.86 20.97 -10.25
C ALA A 48 1.74 20.72 -9.22
N PHE A 49 0.95 19.67 -9.42
CA PHE A 49 -0.11 19.24 -8.50
C PHE A 49 0.47 18.84 -7.14
N CYS A 50 1.51 18.00 -7.14
CA CYS A 50 2.18 17.57 -5.91
C CYS A 50 2.75 18.76 -5.11
N ALA A 51 3.36 19.74 -5.80
CA ALA A 51 3.87 20.96 -5.18
C ALA A 51 2.75 21.86 -4.61
N LYS A 52 1.62 21.99 -5.32
CA LYS A 52 0.49 22.82 -4.91
C LYS A 52 -0.25 22.26 -3.70
N HIS A 53 -0.43 20.94 -3.66
CA HIS A 53 -1.20 20.27 -2.61
C HIS A 53 -0.32 19.77 -1.46
N GLN A 54 1.00 19.97 -1.53
CA GLN A 54 1.99 19.49 -0.56
C GLN A 54 1.77 18.03 -0.16
N ALA A 55 1.34 17.23 -1.13
CA ALA A 55 0.83 15.91 -0.85
C ALA A 55 1.98 14.95 -0.54
N GLN A 56 1.82 14.13 0.48
CA GLN A 56 2.82 13.16 0.87
C GLN A 56 2.68 11.91 0.00
N LEU A 57 3.78 11.53 -0.66
CA LEU A 57 3.83 10.26 -1.40
C LEU A 57 3.75 9.11 -0.40
N ILE A 58 2.75 8.25 -0.56
CA ILE A 58 2.59 7.04 0.24
C ILE A 58 2.69 5.81 -0.66
N GLU A 59 3.64 4.96 -0.33
CA GLU A 59 3.75 3.60 -0.86
C GLU A 59 2.91 2.70 0.05
N ARG A 60 2.04 1.85 -0.52
CA ARG A 60 1.20 0.97 0.32
C ARG A 60 2.11 0.10 1.20
N PRO A 61 1.87 0.01 2.52
CA PRO A 61 2.50 -1.01 3.35
C PRO A 61 2.01 -2.44 3.06
N ASP A 62 1.09 -2.64 2.12
CA ASP A 62 0.44 -3.92 1.84
C ASP A 62 1.15 -4.86 0.85
N GLU A 63 2.46 -4.69 0.60
CA GLU A 63 3.28 -5.71 -0.07
C GLU A 63 4.61 -6.05 0.63
N ILE A 64 4.76 -5.73 1.92
CA ILE A 64 5.59 -6.57 2.80
C ILE A 64 4.68 -7.17 3.85
N GLY A 65 4.07 -8.29 3.47
CA GLY A 65 3.65 -9.30 4.42
C GLY A 65 4.82 -9.65 5.32
N LYS A 66 4.93 -8.97 6.45
CA LYS A 66 5.57 -9.50 7.66
C LYS A 66 4.55 -10.34 8.44
N GLY A 67 3.75 -11.12 7.70
CA GLY A 67 3.17 -12.34 8.23
C GLY A 67 4.27 -13.39 8.15
N ASP A 68 4.81 -13.74 9.31
CA ASP A 68 5.73 -14.85 9.50
C ASP A 68 5.36 -16.05 8.58
N PRO A 69 6.20 -16.43 7.60
CA PRO A 69 5.87 -17.49 6.64
C PRO A 69 5.82 -18.89 7.28
N ALA A 70 5.99 -19.02 8.60
CA ALA A 70 6.05 -20.31 9.27
C ALA A 70 4.70 -20.82 9.80
N ARG A 71 3.62 -20.00 9.81
CA ARG A 71 2.34 -20.44 10.41
C ARG A 71 1.29 -21.00 9.46
N ASN A 72 1.47 -20.89 8.14
CA ASN A 72 0.55 -21.48 7.17
C ASN A 72 1.21 -22.63 6.40
N ARG A 73 1.35 -23.79 7.06
CA ARG A 73 1.47 -25.08 6.36
C ARG A 73 0.11 -25.79 6.35
N PRO A 74 -0.79 -25.49 5.40
CA PRO A 74 -1.89 -26.39 5.07
C PRO A 74 -1.28 -27.60 4.35
N GLY A 75 -0.95 -28.65 5.11
CA GLY A 75 -0.30 -29.83 4.50
C GLY A 75 0.46 -30.67 5.51
N LEU A 76 -0.28 -31.58 6.11
CA LEU A 76 0.17 -32.70 6.90
C LEU A 76 1.12 -33.60 6.05
N TYR A 77 2.44 -33.45 6.20
CA TYR A 77 3.34 -34.59 5.95
C TYR A 77 3.97 -34.99 7.28
N ARG A 78 3.31 -35.91 7.98
CA ARG A 78 3.92 -36.69 9.05
C ARG A 78 4.85 -37.69 8.36
N ASN A 79 6.15 -37.40 8.31
CA ASN A 79 7.15 -38.39 7.92
C ASN A 79 6.96 -39.65 8.80
N PRO A 80 6.65 -40.83 8.25
CA PRO A 80 6.58 -42.05 9.05
C PRO A 80 7.97 -42.64 9.33
N ASP A 81 9.05 -42.07 8.77
CA ASP A 81 10.39 -42.63 8.87
C ASP A 81 11.30 -41.86 9.85
N ARG A 82 10.88 -41.79 11.12
CA ARG A 82 11.83 -41.59 12.23
C ARG A 82 11.76 -42.73 13.23
N GLN A 83 11.55 -43.95 12.72
CA GLN A 83 12.25 -45.09 13.31
C GLN A 83 13.72 -44.94 12.94
N THR A 84 14.54 -44.57 13.90
CA THR A 84 15.65 -45.43 14.31
C THR A 84 16.46 -44.74 15.40
N ARG A 85 16.77 -45.57 16.40
CA ARG A 85 17.99 -45.51 17.21
C ARG A 85 17.95 -44.55 18.40
N ASN A 86 17.40 -45.06 19.50
CA ASN A 86 18.15 -44.92 20.74
C ASN A 86 18.42 -46.33 21.31
N ARG A 87 19.72 -46.61 21.44
CA ARG A 87 20.30 -47.81 22.02
C ARG A 87 20.21 -47.74 23.54
#